data_AF-A0A2E0SEU7-F1
#
_entry.id   AF-A0A2E0SEU7-F1
#
_cell.length_a   1.000
_cell.length_b   1.000
_cell.length_c   1.000
_cell.angle_alpha   90.00
_cell.angle_beta   90.00
_cell.angle_gamma   90.00
#
_symmetry.space_group_name_H-M   'P 1'
#
loop_
_entity.id
_entity.type
_entity.pdbx_description
1 polymer ?
#
loop_
_entity_poly.entity_id
_entity_poly.type
_entity_poly.pdbx_seq_one_letter_code
_entity_poly.pdbx_strand_id
1 'polypeptide(L)'
;MVIAETLAGIALVKSAVSAIKEGVGTARDISSLAKDIDNLFEGEKQIQKFRSDANSNPFSVKSVAEETINAKLAQEQMDEMRQLIDHRFGHGTWATIINERAKRIQQAKEVEAEKRRAKFRKHQELMKDVTTFGIVLGVIAVICVALGLLWKFGR
;
A
#
# COMPACT_ATOMS: atom_id res chain seq x y z
N MET A 1 -9.11 15.32 -11.84
CA MET A 1 -8.71 14.73 -10.54
C MET A 1 -7.20 14.69 -10.35
N VAL A 2 -6.43 14.23 -11.35
CA VAL A 2 -4.97 14.00 -11.22
C VAL A 2 -4.12 15.27 -10.98
N ILE A 3 -4.50 16.45 -11.47
CA ILE A 3 -3.76 17.70 -11.18
C ILE A 3 -3.96 18.12 -9.71
N ALA A 4 -5.15 17.91 -9.15
CA ALA A 4 -5.45 18.23 -7.76
C ALA A 4 -4.65 17.35 -6.79
N GLU A 5 -4.41 16.07 -7.14
CA GLU A 5 -3.59 15.15 -6.35
C GLU A 5 -2.11 15.57 -6.35
N THR A 6 -1.54 15.97 -7.49
CA THR A 6 -0.17 16.48 -7.55
C THR A 6 -0.01 17.78 -6.75
N LEU A 7 -0.96 18.72 -6.90
CA LEU A 7 -0.97 19.97 -6.15
C LEU A 7 -1.14 19.73 -4.63
N ALA A 8 -1.95 18.75 -4.25
CA ALA A 8 -2.09 18.34 -2.85
C ALA A 8 -0.78 17.77 -2.29
N GLY A 9 -0.09 16.90 -3.06
CA GLY A 9 1.20 16.36 -2.69
C GLY A 9 2.27 17.46 -2.51
N ILE A 10 2.36 18.40 -3.45
CA ILE A 10 3.28 19.55 -3.37
C ILE A 10 2.95 20.44 -2.18
N ALA A 11 1.67 20.76 -1.96
CA ALA A 11 1.24 21.56 -0.82
C ALA A 11 1.57 20.86 0.52
N LEU A 12 1.44 19.53 0.57
CA LEU A 12 1.77 18.74 1.75
C LEU A 12 3.28 18.70 2.02
N VAL A 13 4.12 18.52 0.99
CA VAL A 13 5.59 18.63 1.13
C VAL A 13 5.96 20.01 1.66
N LYS A 14 5.42 21.07 1.04
CA LYS A 14 5.74 22.45 1.42
C LYS A 14 5.33 22.77 2.85
N SER A 15 4.13 22.37 3.27
CA SER A 15 3.65 22.62 4.64
C SER A 15 4.45 21.85 5.67
N ALA A 16 4.78 20.58 5.38
CA ALA A 16 5.61 19.74 6.23
C ALA A 16 7.02 20.30 6.40
N VAL A 17 7.67 20.75 5.32
CA VAL A 17 8.99 21.39 5.40
C VAL A 17 8.97 22.63 6.29
N SER A 18 7.96 23.50 6.13
CA SER A 18 7.82 24.69 6.97
C SER A 18 7.70 24.32 8.44
N ALA A 19 6.82 23.35 8.75
CA ALA A 19 6.60 22.89 10.11
C ALA A 19 7.85 22.24 10.73
N ILE A 20 8.62 21.47 9.94
CA ILE A 20 9.89 20.88 10.39
C ILE A 20 10.92 21.97 10.70
N LYS A 21 11.10 22.95 9.81
CA LYS A 21 12.03 24.07 10.02
C LYS A 21 11.66 24.86 11.28
N GLU A 22 10.38 25.16 11.46
CA GLU A 22 9.86 25.83 12.67
C GLU A 22 10.07 24.97 13.93
N GLY A 23 9.73 23.69 13.88
CA GLY A 23 9.78 22.79 15.03
C GLY A 23 11.20 22.54 15.54
N VAL A 24 12.16 22.39 14.63
CA VAL A 24 13.58 22.24 14.98
C VAL A 24 14.17 23.51 15.56
N GLY A 25 13.74 24.69 15.08
CA GLY A 25 14.17 25.98 15.63
C GLY A 25 13.58 26.30 17.00
N THR A 26 12.36 25.82 17.30
CA THR A 26 11.59 26.22 18.49
C THR A 26 11.60 25.21 19.64
N ALA A 27 12.39 24.13 19.55
CA ALA A 27 12.42 23.04 20.53
C ALA A 27 11.04 22.42 20.81
N ARG A 28 10.18 22.31 19.77
CA ARG A 28 8.87 21.63 19.88
C ARG A 28 9.03 20.16 20.25
N ASP A 29 8.00 19.62 20.91
CA ASP A 29 7.90 18.19 21.22
C ASP A 29 8.14 17.33 19.98
N ILE A 30 9.02 16.33 20.14
CA ILE A 30 9.44 15.37 19.10
C ILE A 30 8.22 14.72 18.40
N SER A 31 7.11 14.57 19.11
CA SER A 31 5.85 14.02 18.58
C SER A 31 5.20 14.89 17.50
N SER A 32 5.30 16.21 17.60
CA SER A 32 4.80 17.12 16.57
C SER A 32 5.64 17.04 15.31
N LEU A 33 6.97 17.00 15.47
CA LEU A 33 7.92 16.85 14.36
C LEU A 33 7.77 15.51 13.63
N ALA A 34 7.45 14.43 14.36
CA ALA A 34 7.22 13.13 13.76
C ALA A 34 6.05 13.14 12.77
N LYS A 35 4.95 13.82 13.12
CA LYS A 35 3.79 13.95 12.22
C LYS A 35 4.13 14.74 10.96
N ASP A 36 4.93 15.79 11.09
CA ASP A 36 5.35 16.60 9.96
C ASP A 36 6.30 15.83 9.03
N ILE A 37 7.21 15.03 9.59
CA ILE A 37 8.05 14.09 8.83
C ILE A 37 7.21 13.04 8.10
N ASP A 38 6.16 12.52 8.73
CA ASP A 38 5.24 11.58 8.07
C ASP A 38 4.46 12.24 6.92
N ASN A 39 4.00 13.48 7.10
CA ASN A 39 3.35 14.25 6.06
C ASN A 39 4.30 14.52 4.88
N LEU A 40 5.56 14.83 5.16
CA LEU A 40 6.60 15.00 4.15
C LEU A 40 6.76 13.73 3.31
N PHE A 41 6.87 12.56 3.95
CA PHE A 41 6.96 11.28 3.24
C PHE A 41 5.71 10.95 2.43
N GLU A 42 4.53 11.29 2.92
CA GLU A 42 3.28 11.05 2.20
C GLU A 42 3.14 11.98 0.98
N GLY A 43 3.55 13.24 1.10
CA GLY A 43 3.57 14.18 -0.03
C GLY A 43 4.53 13.74 -1.14
N GLU A 44 5.74 13.31 -0.79
CA GLU A 44 6.72 12.76 -1.76
C GLU A 44 6.15 11.53 -2.47
N LYS A 45 5.56 10.61 -1.71
CA LYS A 45 4.92 9.40 -2.25
C LYS A 45 3.78 9.73 -3.20
N GLN A 46 2.96 10.75 -2.92
CA GLN A 46 1.89 11.19 -3.81
C GLN A 46 2.46 11.72 -5.14
N ILE A 47 3.54 12.51 -5.08
CA ILE A 47 4.24 13.02 -6.27
C ILE A 47 4.84 11.86 -7.09
N GLN A 48 5.48 10.89 -6.44
CA GLN A 48 6.05 9.72 -7.14
C GLN A 48 4.98 8.82 -7.75
N LYS A 49 3.90 8.55 -7.01
CA LYS A 49 2.78 7.75 -7.53
C LYS A 49 2.21 8.38 -8.79
N PHE A 50 2.02 9.69 -8.76
CA PHE A 50 1.54 10.41 -9.92
C PHE A 50 2.50 10.28 -11.12
N ARG A 51 3.81 10.45 -10.90
CA ARG A 51 4.83 10.23 -11.95
C ARG A 51 4.79 8.80 -12.50
N SER A 52 4.62 7.78 -11.64
CA SER A 52 4.53 6.38 -12.10
C SER A 52 3.25 6.12 -12.89
N ASP A 53 2.13 6.70 -12.46
CA ASP A 53 0.83 6.56 -13.14
C ASP A 53 0.86 7.26 -14.51
N ALA A 54 1.48 8.44 -14.61
CA ALA A 54 1.68 9.14 -15.88
C ALA A 54 2.56 8.35 -16.86
N ASN A 55 3.65 7.74 -16.38
CA ASN A 55 4.49 6.85 -17.20
C ASN A 55 3.75 5.60 -17.70
N SER A 56 2.74 5.14 -16.97
CA SER A 56 1.93 3.97 -17.37
C SER A 56 0.88 4.27 -18.44
N ASN A 57 0.56 5.55 -18.68
CA ASN A 57 -0.42 5.99 -19.68
C ASN A 57 0.20 6.95 -20.71
N PRO A 58 0.65 6.44 -21.87
CA PRO A 58 1.26 7.23 -22.95
C PRO A 58 0.36 8.35 -23.52
N PHE A 59 -0.95 8.30 -23.27
CA PHE A 59 -1.93 9.29 -23.73
C PHE A 59 -2.23 10.38 -22.70
N SER A 60 -1.54 10.39 -21.56
CA SER A 60 -1.69 11.47 -20.59
C SER A 60 -1.14 12.76 -21.19
N VAL A 61 -2.01 13.77 -21.38
CA VAL A 61 -1.69 15.08 -21.96
C VAL A 61 -0.89 15.97 -20.98
N LYS A 62 -0.24 15.36 -19.99
CA LYS A 62 0.46 16.06 -18.91
C LYS A 62 1.91 16.33 -19.29
N SER A 63 2.42 17.47 -18.82
CA SER A 63 3.79 17.89 -19.09
C SER A 63 4.76 17.03 -18.28
N VAL A 64 5.40 16.04 -18.91
CA VAL A 64 6.47 15.22 -18.33
C VAL A 64 7.55 16.09 -17.65
N ALA A 65 7.79 17.29 -18.18
CA ALA A 65 8.71 18.26 -17.59
C ALA A 65 8.25 18.73 -16.20
N GLU A 66 6.97 19.09 -16.03
CA GLU A 66 6.43 19.54 -14.74
C GLU A 66 6.50 18.43 -13.68
N GLU A 67 6.12 17.20 -14.05
CA GLU A 67 6.17 16.05 -13.12
C GLU A 67 7.60 15.74 -12.68
N THR A 68 8.53 15.79 -13.64
CA THR A 68 9.96 15.55 -13.38
C THR A 68 10.53 16.65 -12.48
N ILE A 69 10.20 17.92 -12.74
CA ILE A 69 10.63 19.05 -11.91
C ILE A 69 10.07 18.93 -10.49
N ASN A 70 8.78 18.64 -10.35
CA ASN A 70 8.15 18.49 -9.03
C ASN A 70 8.75 17.33 -8.23
N ALA A 71 9.04 16.21 -8.89
CA ALA A 71 9.71 15.08 -8.24
C ALA A 71 11.14 15.44 -7.81
N LYS A 72 11.89 16.19 -8.63
CA LYS A 72 13.24 16.66 -8.28
C LYS A 72 13.22 17.66 -7.13
N LEU A 73 12.32 18.62 -7.16
CA LEU A 73 12.17 19.59 -6.08
C LEU A 73 11.78 18.90 -4.76
N ALA A 74 10.87 17.91 -4.81
CA ALA A 74 10.54 17.12 -3.62
C ALA A 74 11.78 16.39 -3.08
N GLN A 75 12.59 15.76 -3.95
CA GLN A 75 13.85 15.10 -3.55
C GLN A 75 14.82 16.09 -2.87
N GLU A 76 14.99 17.29 -3.42
CA GLU A 76 15.83 18.32 -2.81
C GLU A 76 15.33 18.73 -1.43
N GLN A 77 14.01 18.89 -1.26
CA GLN A 77 13.41 19.16 0.05
C GLN A 77 13.66 18.01 1.04
N MET A 78 13.59 16.75 0.60
CA MET A 78 13.93 15.59 1.43
C MET A 78 15.39 15.64 1.91
N ASP A 79 16.31 15.98 1.01
CA ASP A 79 17.74 16.08 1.33
C ASP A 79 18.04 17.24 2.28
N GLU A 80 17.35 18.36 2.14
CA GLU A 80 17.42 19.47 3.09
C GLU A 80 16.93 19.03 4.48
N MET A 81 15.78 18.35 4.55
CA MET A 81 15.21 17.87 5.81
C MET A 81 16.09 16.82 6.48
N ARG A 82 16.72 15.93 5.70
CA ARG A 82 17.74 15.01 6.19
C ARG A 82 18.86 15.74 6.93
N GLN A 83 19.46 16.74 6.28
CA GLN A 83 20.58 17.49 6.86
C GLN A 83 20.16 18.22 8.14
N LEU A 84 18.98 18.85 8.11
CA LEU A 84 18.45 19.60 9.25
C LEU A 84 18.16 18.69 10.45
N ILE A 85 17.56 17.52 10.21
CA ILE A 85 17.24 16.54 11.26
C ILE A 85 18.52 15.92 11.81
N ASP A 86 19.45 15.49 10.96
CA ASP A 86 20.72 14.92 11.40
C ASP A 86 21.56 15.95 12.17
N HIS A 87 21.57 17.22 11.76
CA HIS A 87 22.25 18.28 12.48
C HIS A 87 21.64 18.53 13.87
N ARG A 88 20.30 18.45 13.99
CA ARG A 88 19.61 18.70 15.26
C ARG A 88 19.70 17.53 16.24
N PHE A 89 19.51 16.31 15.75
CA PHE A 89 19.29 15.12 16.59
C PHE A 89 20.47 14.15 16.58
N GLY A 90 21.51 14.44 15.79
CA GLY A 90 22.69 13.61 15.64
C GLY A 90 22.69 12.85 14.31
N HIS A 91 23.89 12.63 13.78
CA HIS A 91 24.10 11.98 12.49
C HIS A 91 23.44 10.59 12.44
N GLY A 92 22.74 10.31 11.34
CA GLY A 92 22.09 9.01 11.12
C GLY A 92 20.69 8.89 11.75
N THR A 93 20.19 9.93 12.40
CA THR A 93 18.80 9.97 12.90
C THR A 93 17.82 9.81 11.75
N TRP A 94 18.00 10.56 10.67
CA TRP A 94 17.15 10.47 9.49
C TRP A 94 17.18 9.08 8.87
N ALA A 95 18.38 8.50 8.72
CA ALA A 95 18.53 7.15 8.18
C ALA A 95 17.82 6.09 9.05
N THR A 96 17.90 6.24 10.38
CA THR A 96 17.21 5.36 11.33
C THR A 96 15.69 5.46 11.16
N ILE A 97 15.14 6.67 11.03
CA ILE A 97 13.71 6.89 10.78
C ILE A 97 13.27 6.19 9.49
N ILE A 98 14.00 6.38 8.38
CA ILE A 98 13.69 5.75 7.09
C ILE A 98 13.75 4.22 7.21
N ASN A 99 14.79 3.68 7.82
CA ASN A 99 14.99 2.24 7.94
C ASN A 99 13.88 1.57 8.77
N GLU A 100 13.52 2.15 9.91
CA GLU A 100 12.42 1.65 10.74
C GLU A 100 11.08 1.76 10.02
N ARG A 101 10.82 2.86 9.30
CA ARG A 101 9.61 3.01 8.47
C ARG A 101 9.56 1.94 7.37
N ALA A 102 10.66 1.73 6.65
CA ALA A 102 10.75 0.71 5.61
C ALA A 102 10.49 -0.70 6.16
N LYS A 103 11.08 -1.03 7.32
CA LYS A 103 10.86 -2.29 8.03
C LYS A 103 9.39 -2.49 8.40
N ARG A 104 8.73 -1.48 8.97
CA ARG A 104 7.31 -1.54 9.33
C ARG A 104 6.40 -1.69 8.11
N ILE A 105 6.69 -0.98 7.02
CA ILE A 105 5.95 -1.11 5.76
C ILE A 105 6.09 -2.53 5.20
N GLN A 106 7.30 -3.08 5.22
CA GLN A 106 7.56 -4.44 4.73
C GLN A 106 6.80 -5.48 5.56
N GLN A 107 6.87 -5.40 6.88
CA GLN A 107 6.12 -6.27 7.79
C GLN A 107 4.61 -6.19 7.55
N ALA A 108 4.07 -4.98 7.38
CA ALA A 108 2.65 -4.79 7.07
C ALA A 108 2.24 -5.46 5.74
N LYS A 109 3.08 -5.34 4.70
CA LYS A 109 2.87 -5.99 3.40
C LYS A 109 2.91 -7.51 3.51
N GLU A 110 3.85 -8.06 4.28
CA GLU A 110 3.98 -9.50 4.50
C GLU A 110 2.75 -10.07 5.22
N VAL A 111 2.31 -9.43 6.30
CA VAL A 111 1.09 -9.81 7.03
C VAL A 111 -0.14 -9.74 6.12
N GLU A 112 -0.24 -8.72 5.27
CA GLU A 112 -1.34 -8.62 4.31
C GLU A 112 -1.29 -9.74 3.26
N ALA A 113 -0.11 -10.03 2.73
CA ALA A 113 0.10 -11.13 1.78
C ALA A 113 -0.26 -12.49 2.39
N GLU A 114 0.12 -12.73 3.64
CA GLU A 114 -0.23 -13.93 4.39
C GLU A 114 -1.74 -14.04 4.62
N LYS A 115 -2.41 -12.96 5.03
CA LYS A 115 -3.87 -12.91 5.17
C LYS A 115 -4.56 -13.20 3.83
N ARG A 116 -4.07 -12.62 2.73
CA ARG A 116 -4.59 -12.90 1.38
C ARG A 116 -4.41 -14.39 1.04
N ARG A 117 -3.21 -14.94 1.21
CA ARG A 117 -2.93 -16.38 0.98
C ARG A 117 -3.80 -17.29 1.84
N ALA A 118 -4.01 -16.96 3.12
CA ALA A 118 -4.86 -17.73 4.02
C ALA A 118 -6.33 -17.70 3.59
N LYS A 119 -6.85 -16.54 3.15
CA LYS A 119 -8.20 -16.44 2.57
C LYS A 119 -8.33 -17.30 1.31
N PHE A 120 -7.36 -17.22 0.40
CA PHE A 120 -7.37 -18.06 -0.80
C PHE A 120 -7.34 -19.56 -0.48
N ARG A 121 -6.53 -19.99 0.49
CA ARG A 121 -6.51 -21.41 0.94
C ARG A 121 -7.85 -21.84 1.51
N LYS A 122 -8.45 -21.06 2.41
CA LYS A 122 -9.78 -21.35 2.97
C LYS A 122 -10.85 -21.44 1.88
N HIS A 123 -10.83 -20.55 0.90
CA HIS A 123 -11.76 -20.63 -0.24
C HIS A 123 -11.56 -21.90 -1.07
N GLN A 124 -10.32 -22.33 -1.30
CA GLN A 124 -10.05 -23.58 -2.01
C GLN A 124 -10.50 -24.81 -1.22
N GLU A 125 -10.29 -24.84 0.10
CA GLU A 125 -10.76 -25.91 0.99
C GLU A 125 -12.29 -26.02 0.95
N LEU A 126 -13.00 -24.89 1.14
CA LEU A 126 -14.46 -24.87 1.07
C LEU A 126 -15.01 -25.35 -0.29
N MET A 127 -14.38 -24.92 -1.40
CA MET A 127 -14.79 -25.35 -2.73
C MET A 127 -14.57 -26.85 -2.96
N LYS A 128 -13.46 -27.39 -2.46
CA LYS A 128 -13.20 -28.84 -2.51
C LYS A 128 -14.23 -29.59 -1.68
N ASP A 129 -14.49 -29.16 -0.44
CA ASP A 129 -15.46 -29.81 0.45
C ASP A 129 -16.87 -29.83 -0.16
N VAL A 130 -17.31 -28.70 -0.72
CA VAL A 130 -18.62 -28.60 -1.41
C VAL A 130 -18.66 -29.50 -2.64
N THR A 131 -17.61 -29.53 -3.45
CA THR A 131 -17.54 -30.36 -4.65
C THR A 131 -17.56 -31.85 -4.29
N THR A 132 -16.77 -32.26 -3.29
CA THR A 132 -16.72 -33.63 -2.80
C THR A 132 -18.07 -34.07 -2.24
N PHE A 133 -18.72 -33.22 -1.44
CA PHE A 133 -20.05 -33.51 -0.90
C PHE A 133 -21.10 -33.65 -2.01
N GLY A 134 -21.07 -32.78 -3.02
CA GLY A 134 -21.95 -32.87 -4.20
C GLY A 134 -21.77 -34.15 -5.00
N ILE A 135 -20.53 -34.60 -5.20
CA ILE A 135 -20.24 -35.88 -5.89
C ILE A 135 -20.77 -37.07 -5.08
N VAL A 136 -20.53 -37.11 -3.78
CA VAL A 136 -21.01 -38.21 -2.91
C VAL A 136 -22.53 -38.29 -2.93
N LEU A 137 -23.23 -37.16 -2.76
CA LEU A 137 -24.69 -37.13 -2.85
C LEU A 137 -25.22 -37.56 -4.23
N GLY A 138 -24.56 -37.12 -5.30
CA GLY A 138 -24.91 -37.52 -6.67
C GLY A 138 -24.79 -39.04 -6.88
N VAL A 139 -23.71 -39.66 -6.40
CA VAL A 139 -23.51 -41.11 -6.50
C VAL A 139 -24.58 -41.87 -5.70
N ILE A 140 -24.88 -41.44 -4.46
CA ILE A 140 -25.93 -42.06 -3.64
C ILE A 140 -27.29 -41.96 -4.33
N ALA A 141 -27.63 -40.79 -4.89
CA ALA A 141 -28.88 -40.60 -5.60
C ALA A 141 -29.01 -41.55 -6.81
N VAL A 142 -27.95 -41.71 -7.61
CA VAL A 142 -27.92 -42.64 -8.75
C VAL A 142 -28.13 -44.09 -8.29
N ILE A 143 -27.45 -44.51 -7.22
CA ILE A 143 -27.61 -45.86 -6.65
C ILE A 143 -29.05 -46.09 -6.17
N CYS A 144 -29.63 -45.13 -5.45
CA CYS A 144 -31.02 -45.22 -4.97
C CYS A 144 -32.02 -45.34 -6.13
N VAL A 145 -31.83 -44.57 -7.20
CA VAL A 145 -32.68 -44.64 -8.41
C VAL A 145 -32.52 -46.00 -9.10
N ALA A 146 -31.29 -46.49 -9.27
CA ALA A 146 -31.03 -47.79 -9.89
C ALA A 146 -31.66 -48.95 -9.10
N LEU A 147 -31.51 -48.95 -7.77
CA LEU A 147 -32.15 -49.95 -6.89
C LEU A 147 -33.67 -49.87 -6.93
N GLY A 148 -34.25 -48.66 -6.95
CA GLY A 148 -35.69 -48.46 -7.07
C GLY A 148 -36.26 -48.95 -8.41
N LEU A 149 -35.53 -48.74 -9.50
CA LEU A 149 -35.88 -49.26 -10.82
C LEU A 149 -35.80 -50.80 -10.86
N LEU A 150 -34.74 -51.39 -10.32
CA LEU A 150 -34.58 -52.85 -10.24
C LEU A 150 -35.72 -53.51 -9.42
N TRP A 151 -36.11 -52.90 -8.30
CA TRP A 151 -37.22 -53.39 -7.48
C TRP A 151 -38.58 -53.29 -8.21
N LYS A 152 -38.79 -52.24 -9.01
CA LYS A 152 -40.02 -52.05 -9.79
C LYS A 152 -40.16 -53.00 -10.98
N PHE A 153 -39.05 -53.33 -11.66
CA PHE A 153 -39.06 -54.20 -12.84
C PHE A 153 -38.88 -55.70 -12.52
N GLY A 154 -38.39 -56.03 -11.32
CA GLY A 154 -38.22 -57.42 -10.85
C GLY A 154 -39.46 -58.04 -10.19
N ARG A 155 -40.60 -57.36 -10.18
CA ARG A 155 -41.89 -57.79 -9.65
C ARG A 155 -42.92 -57.83 -10.76
#